data_AF-A0A1L8UVC8-F1
#
_entry.id   AF-A0A1L8UVC8-F1
#
_cell.length_a   1.000
_cell.length_b   1.000
_cell.length_c   1.000
_cell.angle_alpha   90.00
_cell.angle_beta   90.00
_cell.angle_gamma   90.00
#
_symmetry.space_group_name_H-M   'P 1'
#
loop_
_entity.id
_entity.type
_entity.pdbx_description
1 polymer ?
#
loop_
_entity_poly.entity_id
_entity_poly.type
_entity_poly.pdbx_seq_one_letter_code
_entity_poly.pdbx_strand_id
1 'polypeptide(L)'
;MNNKETAPSIIRFGMKSACYLLLACIVSGIFIPYLFYLLHWEVRLGVFLFLPPSLAAVITGNYYFISTNIGFTKGCIRTFLIATVCLMSAAYLWLYQGIIF
;
A
#
# COMPACT_ATOMS: atom_id res chain seq x y z
N MET A 1 -14.93 -36.34 -1.42
CA MET A 1 -14.99 -34.87 -1.57
C MET A 1 -14.30 -34.28 -0.36
N ASN A 2 -13.00 -33.95 -0.48
CA ASN A 2 -12.14 -33.62 0.66
C ASN A 2 -12.35 -32.15 1.05
N ASN A 3 -13.01 -31.93 2.20
CA ASN A 3 -13.11 -30.64 2.86
C ASN A 3 -11.72 -30.20 3.29
N LYS A 4 -10.99 -29.52 2.39
CA LYS A 4 -9.93 -28.61 2.80
C LYS A 4 -10.63 -27.39 3.38
N GLU A 5 -10.95 -27.49 4.66
CA GLU A 5 -11.22 -26.34 5.51
C GLU A 5 -10.08 -25.35 5.26
N THR A 6 -10.39 -24.29 4.50
CA THR A 6 -9.50 -23.17 4.28
C THR A 6 -9.37 -22.47 5.63
N ALA A 7 -8.47 -22.99 6.47
CA ALA A 7 -8.04 -22.33 7.69
C ALA A 7 -7.78 -20.86 7.31
N PRO A 8 -8.36 -19.89 8.02
CA PRO A 8 -8.16 -18.49 7.69
C PRO A 8 -6.64 -18.28 7.74
N SER A 9 -6.04 -17.93 6.60
CA SER A 9 -4.63 -17.58 6.56
C SER A 9 -4.47 -16.34 7.43
N ILE A 10 -4.12 -16.55 8.69
CA ILE A 10 -3.90 -15.49 9.66
C ILE A 10 -2.81 -14.62 9.03
N ILE A 11 -3.19 -13.41 8.62
CA ILE A 11 -2.25 -12.43 8.09
C ILE A 11 -1.29 -12.13 9.23
N ARG A 12 -0.13 -12.79 9.22
CA ARG A 12 0.88 -12.60 10.24
C ARG A 12 1.60 -11.31 9.90
N PHE A 13 1.18 -10.24 10.56
CA PHE A 13 1.94 -8.98 10.59
C PHE A 13 3.22 -9.20 11.40
N GLY A 14 4.24 -9.76 10.74
CA GLY A 14 5.56 -9.95 11.35
C GLY A 14 6.37 -8.66 11.35
N MET A 15 7.43 -8.63 12.16
CA MET A 15 8.39 -7.52 12.24
C MET A 15 8.91 -7.07 10.86
N LYS A 16 9.11 -8.04 9.94
CA LYS A 16 9.56 -7.75 8.56
C LYS A 16 8.53 -6.93 7.78
N SER A 17 7.25 -7.27 7.89
CA SER A 17 6.18 -6.50 7.24
C SER A 17 6.01 -5.13 7.86
N ALA A 18 6.10 -5.01 9.18
CA ALA A 18 6.03 -3.72 9.85
C ALA A 18 7.17 -2.80 9.40
N CYS A 19 8.40 -3.31 9.32
CA CYS A 19 9.55 -2.56 8.81
C CYS A 19 9.37 -2.13 7.35
N TYR A 20 8.85 -3.01 6.50
CA TYR A 20 8.55 -2.70 5.09
C TYR A 20 7.48 -1.61 4.96
N LEU A 21 6.44 -1.67 5.79
CA LEU A 21 5.38 -0.65 5.85
C LEU A 21 5.92 0.69 6.32
N LEU A 22 6.80 0.68 7.34
CA LEU A 22 7.43 1.88 7.88
C LEU A 22 8.32 2.55 6.84
N LEU A 23 9.17 1.78 6.15
CA LEU A 23 10.00 2.28 5.06
C LEU A 23 9.16 2.86 3.91
N ALA A 24 8.12 2.14 3.50
CA ALA A 24 7.19 2.60 2.47
C ALA A 24 6.54 3.94 2.86
N CYS A 25 6.06 4.09 4.09
CA CYS A 25 5.46 5.33 4.58
C CYS A 25 6.48 6.48 4.69
N ILE A 26 7.71 6.22 5.15
CA ILE A 26 8.74 7.26 5.22
C ILE A 26 9.11 7.74 3.82
N VAL A 27 9.35 6.82 2.89
CA VAL A 27 9.77 7.18 1.53
C VAL A 27 8.64 7.89 0.79
N SER A 28 7.43 7.32 0.80
CA SER A 28 6.30 7.88 0.03
C SER A 28 5.61 9.07 0.72
N GLY A 29 5.62 9.12 2.05
CA GLY A 29 4.92 10.14 2.84
C GLY A 29 5.78 11.29 3.33
N ILE A 30 7.12 11.13 3.39
CA ILE A 30 8.03 12.18 3.86
C ILE A 30 9.04 12.53 2.77
N PHE A 31 9.77 11.55 2.26
CA PHE A 31 10.88 11.82 1.35
C PHE A 31 10.42 12.37 0.00
N ILE A 32 9.43 11.73 -0.65
CA ILE A 32 8.89 12.18 -1.94
C ILE A 32 8.19 13.55 -1.85
N PRO A 33 7.32 13.81 -0.86
CA PRO A 33 6.68 15.11 -0.70
C PRO A 33 7.69 16.22 -0.42
N TYR A 34 8.76 15.92 0.33
CA TYR A 34 9.86 16.86 0.54
C TYR A 34 10.63 17.15 -0.76
N LEU A 35 10.84 16.15 -1.61
CA LEU A 35 11.43 16.37 -2.93
C LEU A 35 10.55 17.29 -3.80
N PHE A 36 9.23 17.10 -3.75
CA PHE A 36 8.25 17.97 -4.42
C PHE A 36 8.31 19.40 -3.87
N TYR A 37 8.47 19.56 -2.55
CA TYR A 37 8.67 20.86 -1.93
C TYR A 37 9.93 21.56 -2.44
N LEU A 38 11.07 20.86 -2.55
CA LEU A 38 12.31 21.42 -3.11
C LEU A 38 12.15 21.82 -4.59
N LEU A 39 11.33 21.10 -5.34
CA LEU A 39 11.04 21.39 -6.75
C LEU A 39 9.98 22.50 -6.95
N HIS A 40 9.53 23.14 -5.86
CA HIS A 40 8.42 24.12 -5.87
C HIS A 40 7.11 23.57 -6.46
N TRP A 41 6.90 22.26 -6.36
CA TRP A 41 5.68 21.59 -6.75
C TRP A 41 4.74 21.38 -5.56
N GLU A 42 3.47 21.10 -5.87
CA GLU A 42 2.49 20.82 -4.83
C GLU A 42 2.82 19.53 -4.09
N VAL A 43 3.15 19.66 -2.81
CA VAL A 43 3.42 18.56 -1.88
C VAL A 43 2.26 17.55 -1.86
N ARG A 44 1.02 18.05 -1.96
CA ARG A 44 -0.20 17.22 -1.99
C ARG A 44 -0.21 16.24 -3.17
N LEU A 45 0.28 16.66 -4.33
CA LEU A 45 0.39 15.82 -5.52
C LEU A 45 1.38 14.66 -5.29
N GLY A 46 2.53 14.95 -4.68
CA GLY A 46 3.51 13.93 -4.31
C GLY A 46 2.94 12.87 -3.36
N VAL A 47 2.25 13.30 -2.31
CA VAL A 47 1.58 12.37 -1.37
C VAL A 47 0.49 11.57 -2.08
N PHE A 48 -0.37 12.23 -2.86
CA PHE A 48 -1.49 11.59 -3.55
C PHE A 48 -1.04 10.51 -4.54
N LEU A 49 0.07 10.74 -5.25
CA LEU A 49 0.51 9.87 -6.33
C LEU A 49 1.36 8.70 -5.82
N PHE A 50 2.11 8.88 -4.72
CA PHE A 50 3.06 7.89 -4.24
C PHE A 50 2.62 7.13 -2.98
N LEU A 51 1.82 7.74 -2.10
CA LEU A 51 1.38 7.09 -0.86
C LEU A 51 0.43 5.90 -1.13
N PRO A 52 -0.63 6.04 -1.95
CA PRO A 52 -1.57 4.94 -2.20
C PRO A 52 -0.95 3.71 -2.88
N PRO A 53 -0.14 3.85 -3.96
CA PRO A 53 0.53 2.70 -4.57
C PRO A 53 1.55 2.06 -3.64
N SER A 54 2.25 2.85 -2.81
CA SER A 54 3.23 2.31 -1.86
C SER A 54 2.55 1.43 -0.79
N LEU A 55 1.44 1.91 -0.22
CA LEU A 55 0.63 1.12 0.72
C LEU A 55 0.04 -0.13 0.05
N ALA A 56 -0.49 0.00 -1.17
CA ALA A 56 -0.99 -1.14 -1.92
C ALA A 56 0.11 -2.18 -2.20
N ALA A 57 1.34 -1.74 -2.47
CA ALA A 57 2.49 -2.60 -2.68
C ALA A 57 2.87 -3.35 -1.39
N VAL A 58 2.83 -2.67 -0.24
CA VAL A 58 3.09 -3.31 1.07
C VAL A 58 2.03 -4.35 1.39
N ILE A 59 0.75 -4.03 1.21
CA ILE A 59 -0.35 -4.96 1.49
C ILE A 59 -0.23 -6.20 0.60
N THR A 60 -0.05 -5.99 -0.69
CA THR A 60 0.04 -7.08 -1.67
C THR A 60 1.32 -7.89 -1.48
N GLY A 61 2.46 -7.21 -1.27
CA GLY A 61 3.74 -7.86 -1.00
C GLY A 61 3.72 -8.68 0.28
N ASN A 62 3.13 -8.15 1.36
CA ASN A 62 2.99 -8.88 2.60
C ASN A 62 2.11 -10.12 2.43
N TYR A 63 0.98 -10.01 1.72
CA TYR A 63 0.10 -11.15 1.49
C TYR A 63 0.77 -12.24 0.63
N TYR A 64 1.27 -11.88 -0.55
CA TYR A 64 1.76 -12.85 -1.53
C TYR A 64 3.18 -13.37 -1.26
N PHE A 65 4.08 -12.53 -0.73
CA PHE A 65 5.48 -12.93 -0.47
C PHE A 65 5.75 -13.32 0.98
N ILE A 66 5.16 -12.64 1.97
CA ILE A 66 5.47 -12.90 3.39
C ILE A 66 4.53 -13.94 3.99
N SER A 67 3.22 -13.79 3.82
CA SER A 67 2.24 -14.69 4.44
C SER A 67 2.06 -16.00 3.70
N THR A 68 1.93 -15.99 2.37
CA THR A 68 1.56 -17.21 1.63
C THR A 68 2.67 -17.75 0.73
N ASN A 69 3.78 -17.01 0.53
CA ASN A 69 4.93 -17.44 -0.28
C ASN A 69 4.54 -17.93 -1.69
N ILE A 70 3.44 -17.42 -2.25
CA ILE A 70 2.89 -17.79 -3.57
C ILE A 70 3.72 -17.13 -4.69
N GLY A 71 4.43 -16.04 -4.38
CA GLY A 71 5.22 -15.28 -5.33
C GLY A 71 4.38 -14.38 -6.23
N PHE A 72 4.94 -13.99 -7.39
CA PHE A 72 4.33 -13.02 -8.31
C PHE A 72 3.32 -13.68 -9.25
N THR A 73 2.06 -13.76 -8.83
CA THR A 73 0.97 -14.33 -9.64
C THR A 73 0.11 -13.25 -10.30
N LYS A 74 -0.70 -13.61 -11.32
CA LYS A 74 -1.72 -12.70 -11.90
C LYS A 74 -2.69 -12.15 -10.84
N GLY A 75 -2.94 -12.92 -9.78
CA GLY A 75 -3.72 -12.48 -8.61
C GLY A 75 -3.10 -11.29 -7.89
N CYS A 76 -1.77 -11.29 -7.70
CA CYS A 76 -1.01 -10.22 -7.06
C CYS A 76 -1.21 -8.87 -7.75
N ILE A 77 -1.08 -8.83 -9.08
CA ILE A 77 -1.28 -7.61 -9.88
C ILE A 77 -2.73 -7.11 -9.74
N ARG A 78 -3.70 -8.04 -9.75
CA ARG A 78 -5.12 -7.70 -9.64
C ARG A 78 -5.45 -7.12 -8.26
N THR A 79 -4.95 -7.72 -7.18
CA THR A 79 -5.11 -7.18 -5.82
C THR A 79 -4.39 -5.85 -5.64
N PHE A 80 -3.20 -5.69 -6.23
CA PHE A 80 -2.47 -4.43 -6.20
C PHE A 80 -3.25 -3.31 -6.88
N LEU A 81 -3.81 -3.55 -8.08
CA LEU A 81 -4.63 -2.57 -8.79
C LEU A 81 -5.89 -2.19 -8.00
N ILE A 82 -6.62 -3.18 -7.48
CA ILE A 82 -7.84 -2.94 -6.69
C ILE A 82 -7.52 -2.13 -5.43
N ALA A 83 -6.48 -2.54 -4.68
CA ALA A 83 -6.06 -1.83 -3.48
C ALA A 83 -5.58 -0.41 -3.79
N THR A 84 -4.82 -0.23 -4.88
CA THR A 84 -4.34 1.07 -5.32
C THR A 84 -5.51 1.99 -5.64
N VAL A 85 -6.49 1.54 -6.42
CA VAL A 85 -7.67 2.35 -6.77
C VAL A 85 -8.45 2.74 -5.52
N CYS A 86 -8.73 1.80 -4.60
CA CYS A 86 -9.41 2.10 -3.34
C CYS A 86 -8.65 3.12 -2.48
N LEU A 87 -7.34 2.92 -2.29
CA LEU A 87 -6.50 3.82 -1.51
C LEU A 87 -6.36 5.19 -2.16
N MET A 88 -6.33 5.25 -3.50
CA MET A 88 -6.23 6.50 -4.24
C MET A 88 -7.55 7.29 -4.16
N SER A 89 -8.70 6.62 -4.22
CA SER A 89 -10.00 7.26 -3.93
C SER A 89 -10.06 7.79 -2.50
N ALA A 90 -9.61 7.01 -1.52
CA ALA A 90 -9.54 7.45 -0.12
C ALA A 90 -8.59 8.65 0.05
N ALA A 91 -7.42 8.62 -0.60
CA ALA A 91 -6.47 9.72 -0.58
C ALA A 91 -7.01 10.98 -1.27
N TYR A 92 -7.84 10.85 -2.31
CA TYR A 92 -8.48 11.98 -2.97
C TYR A 92 -9.49 12.66 -2.03
N LEU A 93 -10.37 11.87 -1.42
CA LEU A 93 -11.33 12.34 -0.43
C LEU A 93 -10.63 13.02 0.75
N TRP A 94 -9.48 12.48 1.14
CA TRP A 94 -8.68 13.03 2.22
C TRP A 94 -7.98 14.35 1.84
N LEU A 95 -7.11 14.34 0.82
CA LEU A 95 -6.24 15.48 0.47
C LEU A 95 -6.97 16.65 -0.19
N TYR A 96 -8.02 16.38 -0.97
CA TYR A 96 -8.72 17.40 -1.75
C TYR A 96 -10.07 17.77 -1.16
N GLN A 97 -10.79 16.82 -0.56
CA GLN A 97 -12.09 17.09 0.04
C GLN A 97 -12.02 17.38 1.54
N GLY A 98 -10.90 17.07 2.21
CA GLY A 98 -10.70 17.40 3.63
C GLY A 98 -11.62 16.65 4.60
N ILE A 99 -12.26 15.56 4.15
CA ILE A 99 -13.23 14.80 4.98
C ILE A 99 -12.56 14.13 6.18
N ILE A 100 -11.25 13.87 6.09
CA ILE A 100 -10.49 13.11 7.09
C ILE A 100 -9.28 13.93 7.60
N PHE A 101 -9.50 15.17 8.06
CA PHE A 101 -8.48 16.05 8.70
C PHE A 101 -7.32 16.57 7.82
#